data_AF-A0AAV5R486-F1
#
_entry.id   AF-A0AAV5R486-F1
#
_cell.length_a   1.000
_cell.length_b   1.000
_cell.length_c   1.000
_cell.angle_alpha   90.00
_cell.angle_beta   90.00
_cell.angle_gamma   90.00
#
_symmetry.space_group_name_H-M   'P 1'
#
loop_
_entity.id
_entity.type
_entity.pdbx_description
1 polymer ?
#
loop_
_entity_poly.entity_id
_entity_poly.type
_entity_poly.pdbx_seq_one_letter_code
_entity_poly.pdbx_strand_id
1 'polypeptide(L)'
;MRNYGEIYFSLNALDSNDFPFFLTQLIIDHAFRDELEKYSPDNYYVSQTNDKNTFINSIGYSDFPIINSLVDSAIDDKPVVIRLKFFIAAADLMNVNMQSAVEEYLLPLFKEFKDYIKFEIYFATKPMNNPNPDFEMEEIDDYFPTELTDLAELADIYKQTKKYERNEDGSFDIHFVLYPFLQGGEKIKSKTVDGKPLYSTIENSYLSIDDWGSIYFSHIPDHSPLYNGEVNDIHEFSKQQLKDCMWSFTEALLDFLHVPCESLSTKMRIKIFQRYLTVQNIVRSAHDVYYIPNAQSLRKLRPDRFLGLIEKLDTVLELRQETIDLLKADQTKEALKTSRKMLSLCLKRKANT
;
A
#
# COMPACT_ATOMS: atom_id res chain seq x y z
N MET A 1 38.12 -3.24 -4.27
CA MET A 1 38.74 -2.00 -4.81
C MET A 1 38.19 -0.83 -4.03
N ARG A 2 39.03 0.02 -3.44
CA ARG A 2 38.58 1.26 -2.79
C ARG A 2 38.43 2.31 -3.87
N ASN A 3 37.20 2.55 -4.32
CA ASN A 3 36.88 3.66 -5.19
C ASN A 3 36.93 4.93 -4.34
N TYR A 4 37.86 5.84 -4.65
CA TYR A 4 37.80 7.19 -4.14
C TYR A 4 37.80 8.15 -5.33
N GLY A 5 36.96 9.18 -5.23
CA GLY A 5 36.91 10.29 -6.18
C GLY A 5 37.56 11.52 -5.53
N GLU A 6 38.48 12.14 -6.25
CA GLU A 6 39.03 13.46 -5.87
C GLU A 6 38.20 14.55 -6.55
N ILE A 7 37.82 15.56 -5.78
CA ILE A 7 37.07 16.72 -6.27
C ILE A 7 37.99 17.93 -6.21
N TYR A 8 38.18 18.56 -7.36
CA TYR A 8 38.93 19.81 -7.49
C TYR A 8 37.93 20.95 -7.70
N PHE A 9 38.03 22.00 -6.90
CA PHE A 9 37.17 23.18 -6.99
C PHE A 9 37.99 24.47 -6.86
N SER A 10 37.47 25.55 -7.43
CA SER A 10 38.08 26.88 -7.29
C SER A 10 37.54 27.59 -6.05
N LEU A 11 38.39 28.38 -5.37
CA LEU A 11 38.03 29.14 -4.17
C LEU A 11 36.78 30.04 -4.33
N ASN A 12 36.47 30.49 -5.54
CA ASN A 12 35.26 31.28 -5.81
C ASN A 12 33.94 30.52 -5.55
N ALA A 13 33.94 29.18 -5.53
CA ALA A 13 32.76 28.36 -5.25
C ALA A 13 32.49 28.16 -3.73
N LEU A 14 33.47 28.47 -2.88
CA LEU A 14 33.30 28.51 -1.42
C LEU A 14 32.59 29.79 -0.98
N ASP A 15 32.90 30.92 -1.65
CA ASP A 15 32.36 32.23 -1.30
C ASP A 15 30.86 32.38 -1.63
N SER A 16 30.32 31.58 -2.56
CA SER A 16 28.89 31.56 -2.89
C SER A 16 28.07 30.56 -2.06
N ASN A 17 28.70 29.77 -1.19
CA ASN A 17 28.04 28.77 -0.33
C ASN A 17 27.26 27.67 -1.08
N ASP A 18 27.54 27.49 -2.37
CA ASP A 18 26.94 26.46 -3.23
C ASP A 18 27.61 25.09 -3.05
N PHE A 19 28.86 25.09 -2.56
CA PHE A 19 29.67 23.89 -2.44
C PHE A 19 29.08 22.82 -1.51
N PRO A 20 28.54 23.14 -0.31
CA PRO A 20 27.89 22.15 0.55
C PRO A 20 26.66 21.52 -0.10
N PHE A 21 25.90 22.28 -0.90
CA PHE A 21 24.70 21.78 -1.58
C PHE A 21 25.07 20.84 -2.73
N PHE A 22 25.96 21.25 -3.64
CA PHE A 22 26.37 20.40 -4.75
C PHE A 22 27.16 19.18 -4.30
N LEU A 23 27.96 19.28 -3.23
CA LEU A 23 28.67 18.14 -2.65
C LEU A 23 27.70 17.14 -2.01
N THR A 24 26.70 17.64 -1.27
CA THR A 24 25.66 16.78 -0.66
C THR A 24 24.82 16.11 -1.74
N GLN A 25 24.39 16.86 -2.75
CA GLN A 25 23.64 16.31 -3.87
C GLN A 25 24.46 15.29 -4.65
N LEU A 26 25.74 15.54 -4.92
CA LEU A 26 26.62 14.59 -5.63
C LEU A 26 26.89 13.32 -4.82
N ILE A 27 27.03 13.42 -3.49
CA ILE A 27 27.17 12.26 -2.60
C ILE A 27 25.88 11.44 -2.58
N ILE A 28 24.72 12.10 -2.50
CA ILE A 28 23.40 11.44 -2.58
C ILE A 28 23.25 10.79 -3.96
N ASP A 29 23.54 11.50 -5.03
CA ASP A 29 23.43 11.03 -6.41
C ASP A 29 24.37 9.86 -6.70
N HIS A 30 25.53 9.80 -6.05
CA HIS A 30 26.47 8.70 -6.20
C HIS A 30 26.15 7.50 -5.30
N ALA A 31 25.81 7.74 -4.03
CA ALA A 31 25.51 6.68 -3.05
C ALA A 31 24.18 5.99 -3.35
N PHE A 32 23.20 6.75 -3.84
CA PHE A 32 21.87 6.27 -4.22
C PHE A 32 21.71 6.24 -5.74
N ARG A 33 22.79 6.13 -6.53
CA ARG A 33 22.71 6.21 -8.01
C ARG A 33 21.76 5.18 -8.60
N ASP A 34 21.88 3.93 -8.19
CA ASP A 34 21.03 2.83 -8.69
C ASP A 34 19.57 2.98 -8.22
N GLU A 35 19.36 3.65 -7.09
CA GLU A 35 18.05 4.07 -6.61
C GLU A 35 17.51 5.23 -7.44
N LEU A 36 18.27 6.32 -7.61
CA LEU A 36 17.86 7.50 -8.37
C LEU A 36 17.66 7.24 -9.87
N GLU A 37 18.41 6.31 -10.46
CA GLU A 37 18.16 5.81 -11.82
C GLU A 37 16.83 5.03 -11.89
N LYS A 38 16.45 4.29 -10.83
CA LYS A 38 15.07 3.78 -10.69
C LYS A 38 14.08 4.93 -10.48
N TYR A 39 14.49 6.01 -9.79
CA TYR A 39 13.66 7.18 -9.48
C TYR A 39 13.47 8.23 -10.61
N SER A 40 14.02 8.00 -11.80
CA SER A 40 13.78 8.89 -12.95
C SER A 40 12.30 8.87 -13.36
N PRO A 41 11.62 10.03 -13.46
CA PRO A 41 10.22 10.12 -13.91
C PRO A 41 9.94 9.37 -15.22
N ASP A 42 10.94 9.27 -16.10
CA ASP A 42 10.84 8.61 -17.41
C ASP A 42 11.03 7.08 -17.34
N ASN A 43 11.65 6.56 -16.28
CA ASN A 43 11.80 5.11 -16.04
C ASN A 43 10.59 4.51 -15.28
N TYR A 44 9.65 5.35 -14.83
CA TYR A 44 8.49 4.91 -14.05
C TYR A 44 7.25 4.57 -14.85
N TYR A 45 7.26 4.74 -16.17
CA TYR A 45 6.01 4.79 -16.92
C TYR A 45 6.18 4.19 -18.31
N VAL A 46 6.01 2.87 -18.43
CA VAL A 46 5.83 2.20 -19.71
C VAL A 46 4.35 2.00 -19.95
N SER A 47 3.83 2.61 -21.03
CA SER A 47 2.49 2.28 -21.52
C SER A 47 2.49 0.82 -21.98
N GLN A 48 1.80 -0.04 -21.24
CA GLN A 48 1.48 -1.39 -21.69
C GLN A 48 0.05 -1.41 -22.22
N THR A 49 -0.10 -1.94 -23.43
CA THR A 49 -1.40 -2.11 -24.07
C THR A 49 -1.67 -3.59 -24.16
N ASN A 50 -2.60 -4.09 -23.35
CA ASN A 50 -3.19 -5.41 -23.54
C ASN A 50 -4.43 -5.26 -24.44
N ASP A 51 -4.85 -6.33 -25.12
CA ASP A 51 -5.96 -6.35 -26.10
C ASP A 51 -7.31 -5.78 -25.61
N LYS A 52 -7.44 -5.47 -24.31
CA LYS A 52 -8.63 -4.89 -23.69
C LYS A 52 -8.37 -3.55 -22.97
N ASN A 53 -7.14 -3.26 -22.54
CA ASN A 53 -6.83 -2.13 -21.67
C ASN A 53 -5.42 -1.55 -21.93
N THR A 54 -5.30 -0.21 -21.94
CA THR A 54 -4.01 0.50 -21.85
C THR A 54 -3.82 1.05 -20.45
N PHE A 55 -2.67 0.75 -19.84
CA PHE A 55 -2.23 1.28 -18.56
C PHE A 55 -0.81 1.80 -18.67
N ILE A 56 -0.47 2.78 -17.84
CA ILE A 56 0.93 3.15 -17.65
C ILE A 56 1.48 2.36 -16.47
N ASN A 57 2.43 1.47 -16.71
CA ASN A 57 3.04 0.64 -15.67
C ASN A 57 4.37 1.25 -15.22
N SER A 58 4.64 1.16 -13.91
CA SER A 58 5.99 1.31 -13.39
C SER A 58 6.87 0.16 -13.83
N ILE A 59 8.06 0.46 -14.38
CA ILE A 59 9.01 -0.53 -14.88
C ILE A 59 9.51 -1.34 -13.67
N GLY A 60 8.83 -2.46 -13.40
CA GLY A 60 9.01 -3.28 -12.20
C GLY A 60 7.70 -3.90 -11.69
N TYR A 61 6.55 -3.38 -12.12
CA TYR A 61 5.25 -3.73 -11.56
C TYR A 61 4.23 -3.99 -12.68
N SER A 62 4.27 -5.21 -13.22
CA SER A 62 3.23 -5.74 -14.10
C SER A 62 1.93 -5.90 -13.31
N ASP A 63 0.90 -5.14 -13.67
CA ASP A 63 -0.51 -5.27 -13.31
C ASP A 63 -0.81 -5.74 -11.88
N PHE A 64 -0.75 -4.82 -10.90
CA PHE A 64 -1.32 -5.11 -9.59
C PHE A 64 -2.85 -5.07 -9.63
N PRO A 65 -3.55 -6.15 -9.21
CA PRO A 65 -5.01 -6.24 -9.22
C PRO A 65 -5.72 -5.08 -8.51
N ILE A 66 -5.09 -4.50 -7.49
CA ILE A 66 -5.63 -3.38 -6.74
C ILE A 66 -5.68 -2.08 -7.57
N ILE A 67 -4.64 -1.75 -8.34
CA ILE A 67 -4.62 -0.54 -9.19
C ILE A 67 -5.69 -0.63 -10.26
N ASN A 68 -5.82 -1.79 -10.91
CA ASN A 68 -6.88 -2.05 -11.87
C ASN A 68 -8.27 -1.88 -11.23
N SER A 69 -8.46 -2.43 -10.04
CA SER A 69 -9.72 -2.27 -9.28
C SER A 69 -9.99 -0.81 -8.92
N LEU A 70 -8.97 -0.02 -8.59
CA LEU A 70 -9.09 1.41 -8.28
C LEU A 70 -9.43 2.26 -9.51
N VAL A 71 -8.94 1.90 -10.69
CA VAL A 71 -9.34 2.56 -11.95
C VAL A 71 -10.75 2.14 -12.34
N ASP A 72 -11.06 0.83 -12.30
CA ASP A 72 -12.39 0.29 -12.64
C ASP A 72 -13.47 0.80 -11.66
N SER A 73 -13.13 1.07 -10.40
CA SER A 73 -14.03 1.68 -9.41
C SER A 73 -14.60 3.04 -9.86
N ALA A 74 -13.85 3.78 -10.70
CA ALA A 74 -14.33 5.03 -11.26
C ALA A 74 -15.39 4.79 -12.34
N ILE A 75 -15.29 3.70 -13.09
CA ILE A 75 -16.26 3.31 -14.13
C ILE A 75 -17.57 2.88 -13.48
N ASP A 76 -17.47 2.04 -12.45
CA ASP A 76 -18.63 1.43 -11.79
C ASP A 76 -19.28 2.32 -10.72
N ASP A 77 -18.63 3.45 -10.38
CA ASP A 77 -19.02 4.36 -9.29
C ASP A 77 -19.19 3.62 -7.95
N LYS A 78 -18.31 2.65 -7.70
CA LYS A 78 -18.29 1.81 -6.50
C LYS A 78 -16.89 1.78 -5.91
N PRO A 79 -16.68 2.18 -4.65
CA PRO A 79 -15.34 2.18 -4.06
C PRO A 79 -14.78 0.75 -3.97
N VAL A 80 -13.45 0.63 -4.09
CA VAL A 80 -12.76 -0.62 -3.80
C VAL A 80 -12.87 -0.89 -2.30
N VAL A 81 -13.26 -2.11 -1.93
CA VAL A 81 -13.36 -2.50 -0.52
C VAL A 81 -12.05 -3.14 -0.08
N ILE A 82 -11.45 -2.60 0.97
CA ILE A 82 -10.23 -3.14 1.60
C ILE A 82 -10.56 -3.48 3.06
N ARG A 83 -10.39 -4.75 3.41
CA ARG A 83 -10.60 -5.26 4.76
C ARG A 83 -9.28 -5.29 5.50
N LEU A 84 -9.18 -4.48 6.53
CA LEU A 84 -8.05 -4.46 7.44
C LEU A 84 -8.35 -5.45 8.57
N LYS A 85 -7.64 -6.57 8.59
CA LYS A 85 -7.81 -7.62 9.59
C LYS A 85 -6.71 -7.55 10.63
N PHE A 86 -7.08 -7.10 11.83
CA PHE A 86 -6.20 -7.00 12.98
C PHE A 86 -6.31 -8.25 13.84
N PHE A 87 -5.23 -9.00 13.95
CA PHE A 87 -5.09 -10.17 14.79
C PHE A 87 -4.23 -9.84 16.01
N ILE A 88 -4.71 -10.21 17.19
CA ILE A 88 -3.97 -10.10 18.44
C ILE A 88 -3.73 -11.52 18.95
N ALA A 89 -2.48 -11.98 18.92
CA ALA A 89 -2.08 -13.29 19.44
C ALA A 89 -1.82 -13.23 20.96
N ALA A 90 -2.13 -14.27 21.72
CA ALA A 90 -2.08 -14.26 23.20
C ALA A 90 -2.98 -13.18 23.85
N ALA A 91 -4.16 -12.96 23.27
CA ALA A 91 -5.10 -11.92 23.71
C ALA A 91 -5.73 -12.17 25.09
N ASP A 92 -5.63 -13.38 25.63
CA ASP A 92 -6.03 -13.72 27.00
C ASP A 92 -5.06 -13.16 28.06
N LEU A 93 -3.85 -12.78 27.68
CA LEU A 93 -2.84 -12.19 28.57
C LEU A 93 -2.76 -10.67 28.50
N MET A 94 -3.47 -10.05 27.55
CA MET A 94 -3.40 -8.60 27.35
C MET A 94 -4.70 -8.01 26.84
N ASN A 95 -4.99 -6.81 27.32
CA ASN A 95 -6.05 -5.97 26.83
C ASN A 95 -5.44 -4.93 25.89
N VAL A 96 -5.73 -5.03 24.60
CA VAL A 96 -5.13 -4.16 23.59
C VAL A 96 -6.18 -3.21 23.07
N ASN A 97 -6.00 -1.91 23.30
CA ASN A 97 -6.91 -0.88 22.79
C ASN A 97 -6.64 -0.57 21.30
N MET A 98 -6.72 -1.60 20.47
CA MET A 98 -6.43 -1.53 19.03
C MET A 98 -7.41 -0.60 18.32
N GLN A 99 -8.69 -0.63 18.70
CA GLN A 99 -9.70 0.23 18.08
C GLN A 99 -9.35 1.72 18.24
N SER A 100 -8.99 2.16 19.46
CA SER A 100 -8.62 3.57 19.67
C SER A 100 -7.33 3.95 18.94
N ALA A 101 -6.38 3.01 18.82
CA ALA A 101 -5.15 3.25 18.06
C ALA A 101 -5.43 3.41 16.55
N VAL A 102 -6.30 2.57 15.98
CA VAL A 102 -6.73 2.68 14.59
C VAL A 102 -7.45 4.01 14.34
N GLU A 103 -8.34 4.41 15.24
CA GLU A 103 -9.06 5.69 15.15
C GLU A 103 -8.13 6.91 15.22
N GLU A 104 -7.07 6.86 16.04
CA GLU A 104 -6.12 7.97 16.18
C GLU A 104 -5.11 8.03 15.02
N TYR A 105 -4.50 6.89 14.66
CA TYR A 105 -3.33 6.87 13.77
C TYR A 105 -3.67 6.55 12.31
N LEU A 106 -4.68 5.70 12.04
CA LEU A 106 -4.99 5.27 10.67
C LEU A 106 -6.18 6.01 10.05
N LEU A 107 -7.16 6.43 10.86
CA LEU A 107 -8.32 7.16 10.35
C LEU A 107 -7.98 8.43 9.55
N PRO A 108 -6.94 9.23 9.90
CA PRO A 108 -6.51 10.35 9.07
C PRO A 108 -6.13 9.93 7.65
N LEU A 109 -5.45 8.78 7.51
CA LEU A 109 -5.09 8.21 6.22
C LEU A 109 -6.32 7.78 5.44
N PHE A 110 -7.27 7.08 6.08
CA PHE A 110 -8.50 6.62 5.42
C PHE A 110 -9.32 7.77 4.83
N LYS A 111 -9.33 8.93 5.49
CA LYS A 111 -10.00 10.14 4.99
C LYS A 111 -9.42 10.67 3.68
N GLU A 112 -8.16 10.37 3.36
CA GLU A 112 -7.54 10.76 2.09
C GLU A 112 -7.96 9.87 0.91
N PHE A 113 -8.43 8.65 1.19
CA PHE A 113 -8.85 7.68 0.17
C PHE A 113 -10.38 7.50 0.08
N LYS A 114 -11.15 8.13 0.98
CA LYS A 114 -12.60 7.89 1.19
C LYS A 114 -13.48 7.94 -0.07
N ASP A 115 -13.05 8.66 -1.11
CA ASP A 115 -13.83 8.86 -2.33
C ASP A 115 -13.72 7.66 -3.31
N TYR A 116 -12.81 6.72 -3.06
CA TYR A 116 -12.53 5.60 -3.96
C TYR A 116 -12.10 4.30 -3.27
N ILE A 117 -11.79 4.34 -1.98
CA ILE A 117 -11.55 3.16 -1.14
C ILE A 117 -12.50 3.19 0.06
N LYS A 118 -13.14 2.06 0.32
CA LYS A 118 -13.89 1.79 1.54
C LYS A 118 -13.07 0.84 2.41
N PHE A 119 -12.57 1.34 3.53
CA PHE A 119 -11.91 0.51 4.52
C PHE A 119 -12.93 -0.13 5.46
N GLU A 120 -12.86 -1.44 5.62
CA GLU A 120 -13.61 -2.22 6.61
C GLU A 120 -12.63 -2.77 7.63
N ILE A 121 -12.87 -2.56 8.91
CA ILE A 121 -11.92 -2.94 9.97
C ILE A 121 -12.49 -4.12 10.73
N TYR A 122 -11.68 -5.16 10.88
CA TYR A 122 -12.02 -6.38 11.62
C TYR A 122 -10.98 -6.63 12.68
N PHE A 123 -11.45 -6.97 13.88
CA PHE A 123 -10.59 -7.37 14.99
C PHE A 123 -10.85 -8.83 15.31
N ALA A 124 -9.77 -9.59 15.40
CA ALA A 124 -9.77 -10.99 15.79
C ALA A 124 -8.73 -11.20 16.89
N THR A 125 -9.09 -12.02 17.87
CA THR A 125 -8.21 -12.39 18.98
C THR A 125 -7.90 -13.87 18.90
N LYS A 126 -6.65 -14.23 19.20
CA LYS A 126 -6.22 -15.62 19.36
C LYS A 126 -5.73 -15.80 20.80
N PRO A 127 -6.18 -16.83 21.52
CA PRO A 127 -5.70 -17.10 22.87
C PRO A 127 -4.23 -17.51 22.85
N MET A 128 -3.58 -17.50 24.00
CA MET A 128 -2.26 -18.07 24.16
C MET A 128 -2.35 -19.59 23.92
N ASN A 129 -1.52 -20.08 23.00
CA ASN A 129 -1.33 -21.52 22.82
C ASN A 129 -0.15 -21.95 23.68
N ASN A 130 0.05 -23.27 23.85
CA ASN A 130 1.29 -23.78 24.42
C ASN A 130 2.47 -23.11 23.66
N PRO A 131 3.34 -22.31 24.31
CA PRO A 131 4.36 -21.49 23.64
C PRO A 131 5.54 -22.33 23.13
N ASN A 132 5.61 -23.61 23.53
CA ASN A 132 6.48 -24.62 22.92
C ASN A 132 5.65 -25.81 22.37
N PRO A 133 4.78 -25.58 21.40
CA PRO A 133 4.07 -26.65 20.73
C PRO A 133 5.00 -27.30 19.69
N ASP A 134 4.88 -28.62 19.51
CA ASP A 134 5.57 -29.36 18.45
C ASP A 134 4.92 -29.08 17.08
N PHE A 135 4.84 -27.80 16.67
CA PHE A 135 4.60 -27.47 15.28
C PHE A 135 5.85 -27.81 14.48
N GLU A 136 5.70 -28.68 13.49
CA GLU A 136 6.71 -28.93 12.48
C GLU A 136 6.73 -27.74 11.52
N MET A 137 7.93 -27.35 11.07
CA MET A 137 8.05 -26.39 9.96
C MET A 137 7.39 -26.99 8.73
N GLU A 138 6.48 -26.22 8.12
CA GLU A 138 5.76 -26.62 6.92
C GLU A 138 5.99 -25.54 5.87
N GLU A 139 6.40 -25.92 4.68
CA GLU A 139 6.41 -25.00 3.54
C GLU A 139 4.95 -24.76 3.11
N ILE A 140 4.45 -23.54 3.30
CA ILE A 140 3.08 -23.17 2.93
C ILE A 140 3.04 -22.74 1.46
N ASP A 141 3.84 -21.73 1.12
CA ASP A 141 4.10 -21.24 -0.23
C ASP A 141 5.40 -20.41 -0.23
N ASP A 142 5.80 -19.94 -1.42
CA ASP A 142 7.02 -19.13 -1.62
C ASP A 142 6.94 -17.72 -1.03
N TYR A 143 5.80 -17.30 -0.48
CA TYR A 143 5.55 -15.92 -0.08
C TYR A 143 5.45 -15.74 1.42
N PHE A 144 5.09 -16.79 2.16
CA PHE A 144 5.16 -16.78 3.61
C PHE A 144 6.51 -17.31 4.10
N PRO A 145 7.23 -16.56 4.96
CA PRO A 145 8.52 -17.02 5.47
C PRO A 145 8.39 -18.36 6.20
N THR A 146 9.04 -19.39 5.67
CA THR A 146 8.94 -20.76 6.21
C THR A 146 9.39 -20.83 7.68
N GLU A 147 10.30 -19.94 8.08
CA GLU A 147 10.80 -19.81 9.44
C GLU A 147 9.72 -19.45 10.46
N LEU A 148 8.59 -18.88 10.03
CA LEU A 148 7.47 -18.47 10.87
C LEU A 148 6.38 -19.54 11.01
N THR A 149 6.45 -20.61 10.22
CA THR A 149 5.36 -21.59 10.09
C THR A 149 5.19 -22.46 11.34
N ASP A 150 6.25 -22.60 12.12
CA ASP A 150 6.26 -23.31 13.40
C ASP A 150 5.99 -22.39 14.61
N LEU A 151 5.72 -21.11 14.36
CA LEU A 151 5.22 -20.19 15.38
C LEU A 151 3.69 -20.27 15.43
N ALA A 152 3.17 -20.44 16.65
CA ALA A 152 1.74 -20.64 16.88
C ALA A 152 0.87 -19.56 16.21
N GLU A 153 -0.25 -19.97 15.61
CA GLU A 153 -1.27 -19.12 14.97
C GLU A 153 -0.86 -18.40 13.68
N LEU A 154 0.44 -18.15 13.42
CA LEU A 154 0.85 -17.36 12.25
C LEU A 154 0.49 -18.05 10.93
N ALA A 155 0.79 -19.35 10.82
CA ALA A 155 0.42 -20.15 9.66
C ALA A 155 -1.10 -20.19 9.44
N ASP A 156 -1.88 -20.31 10.51
CA ASP A 156 -3.35 -20.36 10.44
C ASP A 156 -3.97 -19.01 10.08
N ILE A 157 -3.39 -17.90 10.57
CA ILE A 157 -3.80 -16.54 10.17
C ILE A 157 -3.46 -16.34 8.69
N TYR A 158 -2.29 -16.76 8.24
CA TYR A 158 -1.90 -16.67 6.83
C TYR A 158 -2.84 -17.50 5.93
N LYS A 159 -3.06 -18.78 6.26
CA LYS A 159 -3.92 -19.71 5.50
C LYS A 159 -5.39 -19.27 5.42
N GLN A 160 -5.87 -18.41 6.33
CA GLN A 160 -7.24 -17.84 6.25
C GLN A 160 -7.44 -16.91 5.06
N THR A 161 -6.36 -16.44 4.43
CA THR A 161 -6.42 -15.50 3.30
C THR A 161 -5.38 -15.86 2.26
N LYS A 162 -5.85 -16.21 1.06
CA LYS A 162 -4.95 -16.47 -0.05
C LYS A 162 -4.34 -15.15 -0.55
N LYS A 163 -3.05 -15.17 -0.84
CA LYS A 163 -2.31 -14.04 -1.42
C LYS A 163 -2.92 -13.63 -2.77
N TYR A 164 -2.98 -12.32 -3.05
CA TYR A 164 -3.41 -11.68 -4.32
C TYR A 164 -4.80 -12.00 -4.87
N GLU A 165 -5.57 -12.89 -4.23
CA GLU A 165 -6.90 -13.18 -4.71
C GLU A 165 -7.87 -12.15 -4.14
N ARG A 166 -8.37 -11.32 -5.05
CA ARG A 166 -9.62 -10.59 -4.81
C ARG A 166 -10.63 -11.62 -4.30
N ASN A 167 -11.20 -11.37 -3.13
CA ASN A 167 -12.21 -12.24 -2.54
C ASN A 167 -13.39 -12.43 -3.52
N GLU A 168 -14.19 -13.47 -3.34
CA GLU A 168 -15.35 -13.75 -4.20
C GLU A 168 -16.31 -12.54 -4.35
N ASP A 169 -16.40 -11.72 -3.31
CA ASP A 169 -17.22 -10.50 -3.28
C ASP A 169 -16.54 -9.26 -3.87
N GLY A 170 -15.30 -9.39 -4.34
CA GLY A 170 -14.54 -8.33 -4.95
C GLY A 170 -13.69 -7.49 -3.98
N SER A 171 -13.61 -7.83 -2.70
CA SER A 171 -12.77 -7.10 -1.73
C SER A 171 -11.32 -7.59 -1.70
N PHE A 172 -10.45 -6.82 -1.07
CA PHE A 172 -9.07 -7.17 -0.76
C PHE A 172 -8.86 -7.23 0.75
N ASP A 173 -8.01 -8.13 1.22
CA ASP A 173 -7.69 -8.27 2.64
C ASP A 173 -6.23 -7.93 2.89
N ILE A 174 -5.96 -7.18 3.96
CA ILE A 174 -4.61 -6.91 4.45
C ILE A 174 -4.57 -7.11 5.96
N HIS A 175 -3.48 -7.70 6.43
CA HIS A 175 -3.35 -8.25 7.77
C HIS A 175 -2.43 -7.40 8.63
N PHE A 176 -2.82 -7.23 9.88
CA PHE A 176 -1.91 -6.79 10.92
C PHE A 176 -1.94 -7.83 12.03
N VAL A 177 -0.79 -8.36 12.41
CA VAL A 177 -0.67 -9.30 13.54
C VAL A 177 0.17 -8.67 14.64
N LEU A 178 -0.44 -8.40 15.79
CA LEU A 178 0.28 -8.11 17.02
C LEU A 178 0.68 -9.44 17.67
N TYR A 179 1.99 -9.73 17.67
CA TYR A 179 2.55 -10.99 18.13
C TYR A 179 3.51 -10.79 19.31
N PRO A 180 3.07 -10.99 20.56
CA PRO A 180 3.99 -10.91 21.68
C PRO A 180 5.08 -11.97 21.58
N PHE A 181 6.34 -11.62 21.89
CA PHE A 181 7.45 -12.56 21.85
C PHE A 181 7.22 -13.81 22.71
N LEU A 182 6.48 -13.68 23.82
CA LEU A 182 6.14 -14.82 24.68
C LEU A 182 5.31 -15.90 23.98
N GLN A 183 4.50 -15.54 22.98
CA GLN A 183 3.68 -16.50 22.22
C GLN A 183 4.56 -17.48 21.43
N GLY A 184 5.74 -17.01 20.98
CA GLY A 184 6.70 -17.81 20.23
C GLY A 184 7.71 -18.58 21.08
N GLY A 185 7.62 -18.47 22.42
CA GLY A 185 8.46 -19.22 23.37
C GLY A 185 9.96 -19.08 23.13
N GLU A 186 10.69 -20.19 23.21
CA GLU A 186 12.13 -20.20 22.90
C GLU A 186 12.40 -20.24 21.38
N LYS A 187 11.45 -20.74 20.58
CA LYS A 187 11.59 -20.89 19.13
C LYS A 187 11.88 -19.54 18.47
N ILE A 188 11.14 -18.49 18.85
CA ILE A 188 11.26 -17.15 18.26
C ILE A 188 12.66 -16.55 18.39
N LYS A 189 13.42 -16.90 19.44
CA LYS A 189 14.77 -16.38 19.69
C LYS A 189 15.79 -16.77 18.62
N SER A 190 15.52 -17.86 17.91
CA SER A 190 16.37 -18.37 16.83
C SER A 190 15.92 -17.92 15.44
N LYS A 191 14.78 -17.24 15.32
CA LYS A 191 14.16 -16.92 14.03
C LYS A 191 14.82 -15.74 13.37
N THR A 192 15.12 -15.93 12.09
CA THR A 192 15.71 -14.94 11.20
C THR A 192 14.92 -14.97 9.90
N VAL A 193 14.49 -13.81 9.39
CA VAL A 193 13.85 -13.67 8.08
C VAL A 193 14.68 -12.67 7.28
N ASP A 194 15.02 -13.00 6.04
CA ASP A 194 15.89 -12.19 5.17
C ASP A 194 17.24 -11.79 5.82
N GLY A 195 17.79 -12.68 6.64
CA GLY A 195 19.04 -12.44 7.36
C GLY A 195 18.92 -11.49 8.56
N LYS A 196 17.71 -11.05 8.93
CA LYS A 196 17.45 -10.20 10.09
C LYS A 196 16.82 -11.00 11.23
N PRO A 197 17.38 -10.97 12.45
CA PRO A 197 16.78 -11.63 13.61
C PRO A 197 15.45 -10.97 13.98
N LEU A 198 14.43 -11.79 14.27
CA LEU A 198 13.13 -11.28 14.70
C LEU A 198 13.10 -10.93 16.19
N TYR A 199 13.75 -11.73 17.02
CA TYR A 199 13.77 -11.50 18.46
C TYR A 199 14.85 -10.51 18.85
N SER A 200 14.47 -9.56 19.71
CA SER A 200 15.39 -8.71 20.46
C SER A 200 14.99 -8.76 21.93
N THR A 201 15.95 -8.53 22.82
CA THR A 201 15.69 -8.45 24.26
C THR A 201 15.25 -7.05 24.70
N ILE A 202 15.37 -6.06 23.81
CA ILE A 202 15.19 -4.63 24.13
C ILE A 202 14.19 -3.98 23.19
N GLU A 203 14.19 -4.37 21.91
CA GLU A 203 13.45 -3.70 20.85
C GLU A 203 12.31 -4.59 20.34
N ASN A 204 11.19 -3.95 20.02
CA ASN A 204 10.16 -4.61 19.22
C ASN A 204 10.66 -4.74 17.78
N SER A 205 10.17 -5.73 17.05
CA SER A 205 10.52 -5.90 15.63
C SER A 205 9.29 -5.93 14.75
N TYR A 206 9.51 -5.65 13.48
CA TYR A 206 8.46 -5.53 12.48
C TYR A 206 8.88 -6.30 11.24
N LEU A 207 7.93 -7.04 10.68
CA LEU A 207 8.08 -7.77 9.44
C LEU A 207 6.92 -7.43 8.52
N SER A 208 7.24 -6.89 7.35
CA SER A 208 6.28 -6.78 6.25
C SER A 208 6.30 -8.09 5.46
N ILE A 209 5.12 -8.57 5.07
CA ILE A 209 4.97 -9.71 4.15
C ILE A 209 4.22 -9.17 2.94
N ASP A 210 4.92 -9.13 1.82
CA ASP A 210 4.45 -8.54 0.57
C ASP A 210 3.04 -9.03 0.23
N ASP A 211 2.15 -8.07 -0.01
CA ASP A 211 0.76 -8.30 -0.44
C ASP A 211 -0.11 -9.14 0.50
N TRP A 212 0.35 -9.35 1.73
CA TRP A 212 -0.43 -9.96 2.81
C TRP A 212 -0.66 -8.99 3.96
N GLY A 213 0.36 -8.24 4.36
CA GLY A 213 0.30 -7.29 5.46
C GLY A 213 1.55 -7.32 6.31
N SER A 214 1.40 -7.30 7.63
CA SER A 214 2.54 -7.17 8.52
C SER A 214 2.38 -7.86 9.87
N ILE A 215 3.50 -8.25 10.45
CA ILE A 215 3.60 -8.81 11.79
C ILE A 215 4.44 -7.85 12.64
N TYR A 216 3.89 -7.45 13.78
CA TYR A 216 4.58 -6.66 14.78
C TYR A 216 4.88 -7.54 15.99
N PHE A 217 6.16 -7.84 16.19
CA PHE A 217 6.61 -8.62 17.32
C PHE A 217 6.90 -7.70 18.51
N SER A 218 6.25 -7.97 19.64
CA SER A 218 6.29 -7.05 20.78
C SER A 218 6.76 -7.69 22.09
N HIS A 219 7.46 -6.88 22.87
CA HIS A 219 7.52 -7.08 24.31
C HIS A 219 6.17 -6.72 24.94
N ILE A 220 5.75 -7.48 25.95
CA ILE A 220 4.69 -7.03 26.84
C ILE A 220 5.28 -6.02 27.82
N PRO A 221 4.71 -4.82 27.98
CA PRO A 221 5.23 -3.80 28.89
C PRO A 221 5.44 -4.35 30.30
N ASP A 222 6.66 -4.19 30.81
CA ASP A 222 7.19 -4.85 32.02
C ASP A 222 6.65 -4.32 33.37
N HIS A 223 5.47 -3.71 33.39
CA HIS A 223 4.90 -3.19 34.64
C HIS A 223 3.98 -4.23 35.32
N SER A 224 4.62 -5.26 35.92
CA SER A 224 4.17 -6.12 37.05
C SER A 224 3.12 -7.24 36.79
N PRO A 225 3.10 -8.39 37.50
CA PRO A 225 4.14 -9.27 38.03
C PRO A 225 3.89 -10.72 37.53
N LEU A 226 4.23 -11.05 36.28
CA LEU A 226 4.10 -12.46 35.80
C LEU A 226 5.02 -13.46 36.55
N TYR A 227 5.90 -12.98 37.43
CA TYR A 227 6.79 -13.81 38.26
C TYR A 227 6.19 -14.32 39.57
N ASN A 228 4.98 -13.89 39.98
CA ASN A 228 4.43 -14.22 41.32
C ASN A 228 3.05 -14.91 41.35
N GLY A 229 2.61 -15.58 40.28
CA GLY A 229 1.50 -16.54 40.35
C GLY A 229 0.11 -16.00 40.70
N GLU A 230 -0.07 -14.67 40.78
CA GLU A 230 -1.38 -14.05 40.93
C GLU A 230 -1.90 -13.62 39.55
N VAL A 231 -2.75 -14.47 38.96
CA VAL A 231 -3.49 -14.22 37.72
C VAL A 231 -4.62 -13.25 38.04
N ASN A 232 -4.38 -11.93 38.05
CA ASN A 232 -5.48 -10.97 38.18
C ASN A 232 -5.36 -9.68 37.34
N ASP A 233 -4.18 -9.31 36.84
CA ASP A 233 -4.04 -8.07 36.06
C ASP A 233 -3.73 -8.39 34.59
N ILE A 234 -4.76 -8.33 33.74
CA ILE A 234 -4.60 -8.36 32.29
C ILE A 234 -3.83 -7.09 31.87
N HIS A 235 -2.68 -7.25 31.23
CA HIS A 235 -1.83 -6.11 30.84
C HIS A 235 -2.52 -5.23 29.80
N GLU A 236 -2.68 -3.93 30.07
CA GLU A 236 -3.27 -2.99 29.12
C GLU A 236 -2.21 -2.39 28.19
N PHE A 237 -2.34 -2.61 26.88
CA PHE A 237 -1.62 -1.87 25.86
C PHE A 237 -2.40 -0.59 25.52
N SER A 238 -1.88 0.53 26.02
CA SER A 238 -2.42 1.85 25.68
C SER A 238 -2.23 2.15 24.20
N LYS A 239 -3.10 3.01 23.65
CA LYS A 239 -2.98 3.48 22.26
C LYS A 239 -1.62 4.12 21.95
N GLN A 240 -1.02 4.85 22.90
CA GLN A 240 0.31 5.45 22.74
C GLN A 240 1.40 4.39 22.50
N GLN A 241 1.31 3.23 23.17
CA GLN A 241 2.26 2.13 23.00
C GLN A 241 2.09 1.41 21.65
N LEU A 242 0.95 1.60 20.98
CA LEU A 242 0.67 1.05 19.65
C LEU A 242 1.06 2.02 18.52
N LYS A 243 1.58 3.21 18.83
CA LYS A 243 1.92 4.21 17.81
C LYS A 243 2.91 3.67 16.77
N ASP A 244 3.98 3.02 17.21
CA ASP A 244 5.05 2.56 16.31
C ASP A 244 4.58 1.37 15.45
N CYS A 245 3.74 0.50 16.00
CA CYS A 245 3.17 -0.61 15.23
C CYS A 245 2.11 -0.12 14.22
N MET A 246 1.31 0.88 14.57
CA MET A 246 0.37 1.52 13.63
C MET A 246 1.10 2.28 12.53
N TRP A 247 2.24 2.92 12.85
CA TRP A 247 3.09 3.54 11.84
C TRP A 247 3.65 2.50 10.87
N SER A 248 4.19 1.39 11.38
CA SER A 248 4.75 0.34 10.54
C SER A 248 3.66 -0.31 9.66
N PHE A 249 2.47 -0.55 10.21
CA PHE A 249 1.32 -1.04 9.43
C PHE A 249 0.84 -0.03 8.38
N THR A 250 0.97 1.27 8.64
CA THR A 250 0.65 2.30 7.65
C THR A 250 1.54 2.14 6.43
N GLU A 251 2.84 1.88 6.61
CA GLU A 251 3.76 1.66 5.50
C GLU A 251 3.37 0.39 4.73
N ALA A 252 3.11 -0.75 5.39
CA ALA A 252 2.61 -1.96 4.71
C ALA A 252 1.31 -1.73 3.95
N LEU A 253 0.38 -0.94 4.50
CA LEU A 253 -0.87 -0.60 3.81
C LEU A 253 -0.61 0.23 2.55
N LEU A 254 0.31 1.20 2.62
CA LEU A 254 0.69 1.99 1.46
C LEU A 254 1.39 1.15 0.40
N ASP A 255 2.22 0.20 0.81
CA ASP A 255 2.93 -0.71 -0.09
C ASP A 255 1.95 -1.69 -0.77
N PHE A 256 0.99 -2.22 0.00
CA PHE A 256 -0.13 -3.02 -0.52
C PHE A 256 -0.99 -2.26 -1.54
N LEU A 257 -1.19 -0.96 -1.32
CA LEU A 257 -1.88 -0.08 -2.26
C LEU A 257 -1.00 0.32 -3.45
N HIS A 258 0.28 -0.06 -3.45
CA HIS A 258 1.33 0.36 -4.37
C HIS A 258 1.46 1.88 -4.48
N VAL A 259 1.37 2.55 -3.32
CA VAL A 259 1.69 3.96 -3.18
C VAL A 259 3.21 4.10 -3.29
N PRO A 260 3.73 4.81 -4.31
CA PRO A 260 5.16 4.82 -4.60
C PRO A 260 6.00 5.49 -3.49
N CYS A 261 7.25 5.04 -3.39
CA CYS A 261 8.38 5.67 -2.69
C CYS A 261 8.32 5.70 -1.14
N GLU A 262 8.94 4.71 -0.50
CA GLU A 262 9.05 4.57 0.97
C GLU A 262 9.85 5.69 1.65
N SER A 263 10.80 6.33 0.96
CA SER A 263 11.65 7.38 1.55
C SER A 263 10.95 8.74 1.70
N LEU A 264 9.72 8.88 1.19
CA LEU A 264 8.94 10.10 1.26
C LEU A 264 7.97 10.08 2.44
N SER A 265 7.70 11.26 3.01
CA SER A 265 6.64 11.40 4.01
C SER A 265 5.30 10.87 3.48
N THR A 266 4.48 10.25 4.34
CA THR A 266 3.15 9.72 4.01
C THR A 266 2.28 10.72 3.21
N LYS A 267 2.32 12.01 3.59
CA LYS A 267 1.59 13.07 2.87
C LYS A 267 2.03 13.21 1.41
N MET A 268 3.32 13.14 1.15
CA MET A 268 3.87 13.22 -0.21
C MET A 268 3.57 11.94 -0.99
N ARG A 269 3.72 10.77 -0.36
CA ARG A 269 3.36 9.46 -0.94
C ARG A 269 1.92 9.47 -1.45
N ILE A 270 0.96 9.89 -0.62
CA ILE A 270 -0.47 10.01 -0.99
C ILE A 270 -0.66 10.96 -2.17
N LYS A 271 -0.01 12.14 -2.14
CA LYS A 271 -0.13 13.12 -3.22
C LYS A 271 0.37 12.56 -4.55
N ILE A 272 1.52 11.88 -4.55
CA ILE A 272 2.08 11.25 -5.76
C ILE A 272 1.13 10.15 -6.25
N PHE A 273 0.61 9.33 -5.35
CA PHE A 273 -0.35 8.28 -5.71
C PHE A 273 -1.64 8.81 -6.31
N GLN A 274 -2.20 9.89 -5.76
CA GLN A 274 -3.38 10.53 -6.34
C GLN A 274 -3.09 11.08 -7.75
N ARG A 275 -1.90 11.66 -7.97
CA ARG A 275 -1.45 12.08 -9.32
C ARG A 275 -1.30 10.88 -10.26
N TYR A 276 -0.72 9.79 -9.78
CA TYR A 276 -0.58 8.55 -10.52
C TYR A 276 -1.95 8.01 -10.97
N LEU A 277 -2.91 7.86 -10.05
CA LEU A 277 -4.27 7.43 -10.38
C LEU A 277 -4.97 8.40 -11.35
N THR A 278 -4.72 9.71 -11.22
CA THR A 278 -5.24 10.72 -12.15
C THR A 278 -4.73 10.46 -13.57
N VAL A 279 -3.43 10.20 -13.71
CA VAL A 279 -2.79 9.87 -14.99
C VAL A 279 -3.35 8.56 -15.55
N GLN A 280 -3.53 7.52 -14.72
CA GLN A 280 -4.16 6.27 -15.15
C GLN A 280 -5.57 6.50 -15.71
N ASN A 281 -6.39 7.30 -15.02
CA ASN A 281 -7.74 7.63 -15.49
C ASN A 281 -7.70 8.37 -16.84
N ILE A 282 -6.78 9.33 -17.02
CA ILE A 282 -6.62 10.03 -18.30
C ILE A 282 -6.25 9.07 -19.42
N VAL A 283 -5.29 8.19 -19.20
CA VAL A 283 -4.84 7.23 -20.22
C VAL A 283 -5.94 6.24 -20.56
N ARG A 284 -6.63 5.72 -19.55
CA ARG A 284 -7.75 4.81 -19.74
C ARG A 284 -8.89 5.48 -20.50
N SER A 285 -9.25 6.71 -20.15
CA SER A 285 -10.25 7.49 -20.88
C SER A 285 -9.82 7.76 -22.32
N ALA A 286 -8.55 8.10 -22.56
CA ALA A 286 -8.02 8.34 -23.91
C ALA A 286 -8.08 7.07 -24.77
N HIS A 287 -7.75 5.92 -24.19
CA HIS A 287 -7.93 4.61 -24.81
C HIS A 287 -9.42 4.38 -25.15
N ASP A 288 -10.31 4.52 -24.19
CA ASP A 288 -11.74 4.26 -24.41
C ASP A 288 -12.30 5.18 -25.50
N VAL A 289 -11.91 6.46 -25.51
CA VAL A 289 -12.24 7.41 -26.57
C VAL A 289 -11.64 7.02 -27.92
N TYR A 290 -10.40 6.53 -27.96
CA TYR A 290 -9.75 6.05 -29.18
C TYR A 290 -10.43 4.81 -29.78
N TYR A 291 -11.10 3.99 -28.97
CA TYR A 291 -11.82 2.79 -29.43
C TYR A 291 -13.30 3.03 -29.77
N ILE A 292 -13.90 4.16 -29.34
CA ILE A 292 -15.24 4.59 -29.80
C ILE A 292 -15.39 4.62 -31.34
N PRO A 293 -14.37 4.95 -32.17
CA PRO A 293 -14.48 5.06 -33.61
C PRO A 293 -13.81 3.92 -34.40
N ASN A 294 -14.04 2.65 -34.05
CA ASN A 294 -14.03 1.59 -35.07
C ASN A 294 -15.35 1.63 -35.87
N ALA A 295 -15.37 2.61 -36.78
CA ALA A 295 -16.48 3.34 -37.38
C ALA A 295 -17.38 2.60 -38.40
N GLN A 296 -17.65 1.30 -38.26
CA GLN A 296 -18.75 0.64 -39.00
C GLN A 296 -20.09 0.69 -38.25
N SER A 297 -20.05 0.69 -36.93
CA SER A 297 -21.22 0.70 -36.04
C SER A 297 -21.79 2.11 -35.81
N LEU A 298 -20.95 3.15 -35.81
CA LEU A 298 -21.38 4.54 -35.66
C LEU A 298 -22.32 5.00 -36.79
N ARG A 299 -22.09 4.52 -38.02
CA ARG A 299 -22.96 4.80 -39.19
C ARG A 299 -24.35 4.16 -39.09
N LYS A 300 -24.55 3.20 -38.17
CA LYS A 300 -25.83 2.51 -37.94
C LYS A 300 -26.61 3.08 -36.75
N LEU A 301 -26.03 4.05 -36.03
CA LEU A 301 -26.72 4.70 -34.91
C LEU A 301 -27.79 5.66 -35.43
N ARG A 302 -28.93 5.71 -34.71
CA ARG A 302 -29.94 6.75 -34.94
C ARG A 302 -29.32 8.13 -34.64
N PRO A 303 -29.73 9.20 -35.33
CA PRO A 303 -29.19 10.56 -35.13
C PRO A 303 -29.13 10.99 -33.67
N ASP A 304 -30.18 10.75 -32.88
CA ASP A 304 -30.24 11.12 -31.46
C ASP A 304 -29.18 10.41 -30.61
N ARG A 305 -28.86 9.15 -30.93
CA ARG A 305 -27.82 8.38 -30.23
C ARG A 305 -26.42 8.82 -30.65
N PHE A 306 -26.27 9.30 -31.88
CA PHE A 306 -25.02 9.85 -32.38
C PHE A 306 -24.74 11.23 -31.75
N LEU A 307 -25.74 12.10 -31.67
CA LEU A 307 -25.66 13.39 -30.95
C LEU A 307 -25.32 13.18 -29.47
N GLY A 308 -26.04 12.29 -28.77
CA GLY A 308 -25.73 11.98 -27.38
C GLY A 308 -24.37 11.28 -27.16
N LEU A 309 -23.72 10.76 -28.20
CA LEU A 309 -22.34 10.28 -28.15
C LEU A 309 -21.35 11.44 -28.30
N ILE A 310 -21.60 12.36 -29.23
CA ILE A 310 -20.80 13.58 -29.42
C ILE A 310 -20.80 14.42 -28.14
N GLU A 311 -21.97 14.69 -27.56
CA GLU A 311 -22.09 15.46 -26.31
C GLU A 311 -21.28 14.82 -25.16
N LYS A 312 -21.24 13.49 -25.08
CA LYS A 312 -20.42 12.77 -24.11
C LYS A 312 -18.93 12.91 -24.39
N LEU A 313 -18.51 12.81 -25.66
CA LEU A 313 -17.13 13.01 -26.07
C LEU A 313 -16.67 14.43 -25.74
N ASP A 314 -17.49 15.43 -26.06
CA ASP A 314 -17.21 16.83 -25.73
C ASP A 314 -17.07 17.01 -24.21
N THR A 315 -18.01 16.47 -23.42
CA THR A 315 -17.93 16.51 -21.95
C THR A 315 -16.66 15.83 -21.41
N VAL A 316 -16.26 14.69 -21.98
CA VAL A 316 -15.03 13.98 -21.58
C VAL A 316 -13.79 14.82 -21.89
N LEU A 317 -13.75 15.48 -23.05
CA LEU A 317 -12.65 16.36 -23.43
C LEU A 317 -12.57 17.61 -22.55
N GLU A 318 -13.71 18.20 -22.19
CA GLU A 318 -13.79 19.32 -21.23
C GLU A 318 -13.25 18.91 -19.85
N LEU A 319 -13.70 17.77 -19.32
CA LEU A 319 -13.22 17.26 -18.03
C LEU A 319 -11.74 16.89 -18.05
N ARG A 320 -11.22 16.43 -19.20
CA ARG A 320 -9.77 16.19 -19.39
C ARG A 320 -8.99 17.50 -19.25
N GLN A 321 -9.45 18.56 -19.90
CA GLN A 321 -8.79 19.87 -19.81
C GLN A 321 -8.85 20.42 -18.39
N GLU A 322 -10.02 20.35 -17.73
CA GLU A 322 -10.18 20.73 -16.33
C GLU A 322 -9.22 19.94 -15.42
N THR A 323 -9.10 18.62 -15.60
CA THR A 323 -8.17 17.77 -14.85
C THR A 323 -6.72 18.24 -15.02
N ILE A 324 -6.29 18.56 -16.25
CA ILE A 324 -4.93 19.05 -16.53
C ILE A 324 -4.68 20.39 -15.84
N ASP A 325 -5.65 21.30 -15.87
CA ASP A 325 -5.51 22.62 -15.26
C ASP A 325 -5.48 22.54 -13.72
N LEU A 326 -6.26 21.63 -13.12
CA LEU A 326 -6.18 21.31 -11.70
C LEU A 326 -4.80 20.73 -11.32
N LEU A 327 -4.24 19.84 -12.15
CA LEU A 327 -2.87 19.32 -11.92
C LEU A 327 -1.80 20.42 -12.01
N LYS A 328 -1.91 21.36 -12.95
CA LYS A 328 -1.00 22.51 -13.07
C LYS A 328 -1.10 23.45 -11.87
N ALA A 329 -2.29 23.59 -11.30
CA ALA A 329 -2.54 24.38 -10.09
C ALA A 329 -2.19 23.63 -8.78
N ASP A 330 -1.61 22.43 -8.88
CA ASP A 330 -1.29 21.55 -7.75
C ASP A 330 -2.50 21.07 -6.93
N GLN A 331 -3.71 21.18 -7.48
CA GLN A 331 -4.98 20.74 -6.89
C GLN A 331 -5.21 19.25 -7.16
N THR A 332 -4.34 18.42 -6.58
CA THR A 332 -4.23 16.98 -6.88
C THR A 332 -5.52 16.19 -6.56
N LYS A 333 -6.17 16.50 -5.44
CA LYS A 333 -7.36 15.77 -4.98
C LYS A 333 -8.56 16.04 -5.89
N GLU A 334 -8.74 17.29 -6.26
CA GLU A 334 -9.75 17.76 -7.20
C GLU A 334 -9.47 17.18 -8.60
N ALA A 335 -8.23 17.17 -9.05
CA ALA A 335 -7.85 16.56 -10.32
C ALA A 335 -8.20 15.07 -10.37
N LEU A 336 -7.92 14.31 -9.30
CA LEU A 336 -8.31 12.91 -9.21
C LEU A 336 -9.84 12.76 -9.30
N LYS A 337 -10.60 13.57 -8.55
CA LYS A 337 -12.06 13.54 -8.58
C LYS A 337 -12.62 13.83 -9.98
N THR A 338 -12.12 14.86 -10.65
CA THR A 338 -12.53 15.23 -12.01
C THR A 338 -12.15 14.15 -13.03
N SER A 339 -10.95 13.55 -12.91
CA SER A 339 -10.53 12.45 -13.79
C SER A 339 -11.36 11.18 -13.62
N ARG A 340 -11.80 10.87 -12.39
CA ARG A 340 -12.71 9.73 -12.13
C ARG A 340 -14.07 9.96 -12.75
N LYS A 341 -14.62 11.18 -12.64
CA LYS A 341 -15.87 11.58 -13.32
C LYS A 341 -15.74 11.50 -14.85
N MET A 342 -14.60 11.91 -15.39
CA MET A 342 -14.31 11.76 -16.83
C MET A 342 -14.35 10.28 -17.23
N LEU A 343 -13.68 9.41 -16.48
CA LEU A 343 -13.62 7.98 -16.78
C LEU A 343 -14.99 7.29 -16.68
N SER A 344 -15.83 7.67 -15.71
CA SER A 344 -17.19 7.12 -15.56
C SER A 344 -18.11 7.42 -16.74
N LEU A 345 -17.81 8.46 -17.52
CA LEU A 345 -18.53 8.82 -18.74
C LEU A 345 -18.06 8.01 -19.97
N CYS A 346 -16.81 7.51 -19.95
CA CYS A 346 -16.17 6.91 -21.13
C CYS A 346 -16.80 5.58 -21.55
N LEU A 347 -17.23 4.70 -20.64
CA LEU A 347 -17.90 3.45 -20.99
C LEU A 347 -18.73 2.94 -19.80
N LYS A 348 -20.06 3.07 -19.82
CA LYS A 348 -20.88 2.10 -19.07
C LYS A 348 -20.76 0.78 -19.82
N ARG A 349 -19.87 -0.12 -19.38
CA ARG A 349 -19.96 -1.54 -19.72
C ARG A 349 -21.36 -1.99 -19.27
N LYS A 350 -22.34 -2.01 -20.17
CA LYS A 350 -23.50 -2.85 -19.93
C LYS A 350 -22.95 -4.26 -19.84
N ALA A 351 -22.97 -4.81 -18.62
CA ALA A 351 -22.95 -6.25 -18.44
C ALA A 351 -24.03 -6.80 -19.38
N ASN A 352 -23.60 -7.48 -20.45
CA ASN A 352 -24.52 -8.23 -21.25
C ASN A 352 -25.04 -9.35 -20.35
N THR A 353 -26.35 -9.33 -20.15
CA THR A 353 -27.18 -10.46 -19.76
C THR A 353 -26.80 -11.73 -20.49
#